data_AF-A0A2G6ZLF3-F1
#
_entry.id   AF-A0A2G6ZLF3-F1
#
_cell.length_a   1.000
_cell.length_b   1.000
_cell.length_c   1.000
_cell.angle_alpha   90.00
_cell.angle_beta   90.00
_cell.angle_gamma   90.00
#
_symmetry.space_group_name_H-M   'P 1'
#
loop_
_entity.id
_entity.type
_entity.pdbx_description
1 polymer ?
#
loop_
_entity_poly.entity_id
_entity_poly.type
_entity_poly.pdbx_seq_one_letter_code
_entity_poly.pdbx_strand_id
1 'polypeptide(L)'
;MDIASTDMLGMSVVDACRTLVESIALPPPAIRLPGDSAADDSPLRMLLVSPAQYHAFSQDKEFRQFQANALTRASQAERHPLFLGDVGLWNGILIAKQPRPIRFYAGDSLNYCASNTSDAESTCVVPASFGVTHAVDRALLLGGQALAQAFASSRHGGMPFFWKEKEFDHDDKMELLIGAIQGTSKVRWAVDQGNNTKHFTDHGVIAIDTAVPIIGARQ
;
A
#
# COMPACT_ATOMS: atom_id res chain seq x y z
N MET A 1 17.65 3.02 12.92
CA MET A 1 16.22 3.37 12.93
C MET A 1 15.95 3.84 14.32
N ASP A 2 15.80 5.15 14.49
CA ASP A 2 15.65 5.77 15.80
C ASP A 2 14.17 6.06 16.01
N ILE A 3 13.42 5.01 16.35
CA ILE A 3 12.00 5.10 16.68
C ILE A 3 11.84 5.00 18.20
N ALA A 4 11.17 5.97 18.80
CA ALA A 4 10.86 6.01 20.22
C ALA A 4 9.48 5.42 20.49
N SER A 5 9.23 4.99 21.73
CA SER A 5 7.90 4.50 22.15
C SER A 5 6.79 5.55 22.03
N THR A 6 7.17 6.84 21.96
CA THR A 6 6.26 7.97 21.77
C THR A 6 5.88 8.22 20.31
N ASP A 7 6.56 7.57 19.35
CA ASP A 7 6.35 7.78 17.91
C ASP A 7 5.13 6.97 17.43
N MET A 8 3.97 7.29 18.00
CA MET A 8 2.69 6.67 17.68
C MET A 8 2.04 7.33 16.47
N LEU A 9 1.21 6.57 15.73
CA LEU A 9 0.43 7.12 14.63
C LEU A 9 -0.64 8.10 15.14
N GLY A 10 -0.47 9.39 14.85
CA GLY A 10 -1.42 10.46 15.17
C GLY A 10 -1.76 11.34 13.96
N MET A 11 -2.63 12.32 14.16
CA MET A 11 -3.06 13.25 13.09
C MET A 11 -1.89 14.01 12.46
N SER A 12 -0.95 14.48 13.29
CA SER A 12 0.25 15.19 12.82
C SER A 12 1.10 14.35 11.86
N VAL A 13 1.17 13.03 12.08
CA VAL A 13 1.88 12.10 11.18
C VAL A 13 1.14 11.97 9.85
N VAL A 14 -0.19 11.87 9.88
CA VAL A 14 -1.02 11.78 8.66
C VAL A 14 -0.92 13.07 7.84
N ASP A 15 -0.94 14.24 8.50
CA ASP A 15 -0.76 15.54 7.85
C ASP A 15 0.64 15.68 7.26
N ALA A 16 1.69 15.30 8.00
CA ALA A 16 3.05 15.29 7.48
C ALA A 16 3.17 14.37 6.25
N CYS A 17 2.52 13.21 6.25
CA CYS A 17 2.47 12.33 5.09
C CYS A 17 1.76 12.99 3.91
N ARG A 18 0.68 13.74 4.15
CA ARG A 18 -0.01 14.48 3.09
C ARG A 18 0.89 15.56 2.50
N THR A 19 1.50 16.40 3.35
CA THR A 19 2.42 17.45 2.93
C THR A 19 3.59 16.88 2.13
N LEU A 20 4.18 15.77 2.59
CA LEU A 20 5.24 15.08 1.87
C LEU A 20 4.76 14.69 0.48
N VAL A 21 3.61 14.01 0.38
CA VAL A 21 3.05 13.57 -0.91
C VAL A 21 2.77 14.74 -1.84
N GLU A 22 2.24 15.86 -1.37
CA GLU A 22 2.00 17.04 -2.21
C GLU A 22 3.27 17.78 -2.64
N SER A 23 4.35 17.66 -1.86
CA SER A 23 5.63 18.31 -2.16
C SER A 23 6.49 17.54 -3.17
N ILE A 24 6.22 16.25 -3.39
CA ILE A 24 6.96 15.40 -4.32
C ILE A 24 6.63 15.82 -5.76
N ALA A 25 7.65 15.96 -6.61
CA ALA A 25 7.48 16.38 -8.00
C ALA A 25 6.57 15.45 -8.82
N LEU A 26 6.64 14.14 -8.53
CA LEU A 26 5.82 13.10 -9.15
C LEU A 26 5.14 12.28 -8.05
N PRO A 27 4.02 12.77 -7.48
CA PRO A 27 3.36 12.10 -6.37
C PRO A 27 2.72 10.78 -6.83
N PRO A 28 2.56 9.81 -5.92
CA PRO A 28 1.73 8.64 -6.19
C PRO A 28 0.35 9.07 -6.69
N PRO A 29 -0.15 8.50 -7.81
CA PRO A 29 -1.45 8.89 -8.35
C PRO A 29 -2.53 8.70 -7.30
N ALA A 30 -3.54 9.57 -7.31
CA ALA A 30 -4.68 9.42 -6.41
C ALA A 30 -5.55 8.23 -6.84
N ILE A 31 -6.26 7.66 -5.88
CA ILE A 31 -7.28 6.64 -6.11
C ILE A 31 -8.47 7.34 -6.76
N ARG A 32 -8.83 6.92 -7.97
CA ARG A 32 -10.02 7.39 -8.68
C ARG A 32 -11.05 6.28 -8.68
N LEU A 33 -12.21 6.57 -8.09
CA LEU A 33 -13.34 5.65 -8.08
C LEU A 33 -14.29 6.01 -9.22
N PRO A 34 -14.89 5.02 -9.91
CA PRO A 34 -15.96 5.29 -10.86
C PRO A 34 -17.13 6.01 -10.17
N GLY A 35 -17.68 7.05 -10.82
CA GLY A 35 -18.82 7.80 -10.29
C GLY A 35 -18.47 8.84 -9.21
N ASP A 36 -17.20 8.94 -8.82
CA ASP A 36 -16.75 9.94 -7.84
C ASP A 36 -16.61 11.33 -8.49
N SER A 37 -17.57 12.21 -8.20
CA SER A 37 -17.62 13.57 -8.77
C SER A 37 -16.57 14.55 -8.23
N ALA A 38 -15.93 14.26 -7.10
CA ALA A 38 -14.90 15.14 -6.52
C ALA A 38 -13.49 14.52 -6.61
N ALA A 39 -13.31 13.48 -7.42
CA ALA A 39 -12.03 12.77 -7.57
C ALA A 39 -10.88 13.69 -8.04
N ASP A 40 -11.20 14.72 -8.83
CA ASP A 40 -10.22 15.67 -9.35
C ASP A 40 -9.96 16.84 -8.38
N ASP A 41 -11.00 17.35 -7.71
CA ASP A 41 -10.87 18.47 -6.76
C ASP A 41 -10.33 18.04 -5.38
N SER A 42 -10.66 16.82 -4.95
CA SER A 42 -10.24 16.26 -3.66
C SER A 42 -9.60 14.87 -3.86
N PRO A 43 -8.29 14.83 -4.16
CA PRO A 43 -7.60 13.58 -4.49
C PRO A 43 -7.51 12.63 -3.29
N LEU A 44 -8.07 11.43 -3.47
CA LEU A 44 -8.14 10.38 -2.45
C LEU A 44 -6.87 9.50 -2.44
N ARG A 45 -6.38 9.16 -1.25
CA ARG A 45 -5.34 8.13 -1.04
C ARG A 45 -5.74 7.25 0.12
N MET A 46 -5.25 6.01 0.17
CA MET A 46 -5.65 5.06 1.21
C MET A 46 -4.48 4.71 2.11
N LEU A 47 -4.59 5.03 3.40
CA LEU A 47 -3.64 4.61 4.42
C LEU A 47 -4.15 3.33 5.08
N LEU A 48 -3.48 2.22 4.79
CA LEU A 48 -3.72 0.95 5.44
C LEU A 48 -2.93 0.90 6.74
N VAL A 49 -3.62 0.81 7.87
CA VAL A 49 -3.02 0.80 9.21
C VAL A 49 -3.29 -0.53 9.92
N SER A 50 -2.42 -0.93 10.83
CA SER A 50 -2.69 -2.08 11.70
C SER A 50 -3.92 -1.82 12.59
N PRO A 51 -4.58 -2.87 13.12
CA PRO A 51 -5.63 -2.67 14.13
C PRO A 51 -5.14 -1.88 15.35
N ALA A 52 -3.91 -2.10 15.82
CA ALA A 52 -3.35 -1.38 16.97
C ALA A 52 -3.14 0.11 16.67
N GLN A 53 -2.60 0.43 15.50
CA GLN A 53 -2.47 1.81 15.00
C GLN A 53 -3.84 2.48 14.85
N TYR A 54 -4.81 1.78 14.26
CA TYR A 54 -6.17 2.30 14.10
C TYR A 54 -6.83 2.59 15.45
N HIS A 55 -6.68 1.69 16.42
CA HIS A 55 -7.26 1.88 17.75
C HIS A 55 -6.65 3.06 18.48
N ALA A 56 -5.32 3.22 18.43
CA ALA A 56 -4.63 4.40 18.96
C ALA A 56 -5.13 5.70 18.29
N PHE A 57 -5.25 5.69 16.96
CA PHE A 57 -5.76 6.83 16.20
C PHE A 57 -7.24 7.16 16.51
N SER A 58 -8.07 6.13 16.73
CA SER A 58 -9.51 6.29 17.01
C SER A 58 -9.83 6.82 18.40
N GLN A 59 -8.84 6.90 19.30
CA GLN A 59 -9.01 7.50 20.62
C GLN A 59 -9.17 9.03 20.56
N ASP A 60 -8.82 9.64 19.42
CA ASP A 60 -9.05 11.07 19.21
C ASP A 60 -10.55 11.39 19.23
N LYS A 61 -10.92 12.49 19.88
CA LYS A 61 -12.31 12.97 19.98
C LYS A 61 -12.85 13.34 18.60
N GLU A 62 -11.99 13.81 17.70
CA GLU A 62 -12.38 14.22 16.34
C GLU A 62 -12.58 13.05 15.39
N PHE A 63 -12.24 11.82 15.79
CA PHE A 63 -12.33 10.65 14.92
C PHE A 63 -13.74 10.41 14.34
N ARG A 64 -14.78 10.74 15.12
CA ARG A 64 -16.18 10.66 14.64
C ARG A 64 -16.46 11.60 13.46
N GLN A 65 -15.82 12.76 13.41
CA GLN A 65 -15.91 13.68 12.28
C GLN A 65 -15.28 13.06 11.02
N PHE A 66 -14.19 12.31 11.16
CA PHE A 66 -13.53 11.66 10.02
C PHE A 66 -14.41 10.55 9.43
N GLN A 67 -15.14 9.81 10.27
CA GLN A 67 -16.13 8.84 9.82
C GLN A 67 -17.28 9.52 9.06
N ALA A 68 -17.75 10.68 9.56
CA ALA A 68 -18.78 11.46 8.87
C ALA A 68 -18.28 11.98 7.51
N ASN A 69 -17.05 12.50 7.43
CA ASN A 69 -16.43 12.95 6.18
C ASN A 69 -16.32 11.80 5.16
N ALA A 70 -15.95 10.60 5.62
CA ALA A 70 -15.90 9.40 4.77
C ALA A 70 -17.28 9.06 4.20
N LEU A 71 -18.34 9.16 5.00
CA LEU A 71 -19.71 8.92 4.55
C LEU A 71 -20.20 9.98 3.55
N THR A 72 -19.85 11.26 3.74
CA THR A 72 -20.15 12.33 2.78
C THR A 72 -19.43 12.10 1.46
N ARG A 73 -18.18 11.64 1.48
CA ARG A 73 -17.45 11.26 0.27
C ARG A 73 -18.10 10.06 -0.42
N ALA A 74 -18.53 9.07 0.37
CA ALA A 74 -19.19 7.87 -0.14
C ALA A 74 -20.49 8.20 -0.91
N SER A 75 -21.27 9.19 -0.48
CA SER A 75 -22.50 9.58 -1.20
C SER A 75 -22.22 10.21 -2.57
N GLN A 76 -21.05 10.82 -2.75
CA GLN A 76 -20.57 11.38 -4.02
C GLN A 76 -19.89 10.36 -4.93
N ALA A 77 -19.60 9.16 -4.41
CA ALA A 77 -18.90 8.07 -5.12
C ALA A 77 -19.77 6.81 -5.18
N GLU A 78 -21.07 6.98 -5.46
CA GLU A 78 -22.05 5.90 -5.63
C GLU A 78 -22.09 4.86 -4.49
N ARG A 79 -21.72 5.27 -3.27
CA ARG A 79 -21.60 4.39 -2.09
C ARG A 79 -20.65 3.22 -2.33
N HIS A 80 -19.51 3.49 -2.97
CA HIS A 80 -18.49 2.49 -3.27
C HIS A 80 -18.08 1.67 -2.02
N PRO A 81 -17.87 0.34 -2.13
CA PRO A 81 -17.54 -0.53 -1.00
C PRO A 81 -16.27 -0.17 -0.21
N LEU A 82 -15.39 0.60 -0.82
CA LEU A 82 -14.18 1.13 -0.17
C LEU A 82 -14.50 2.04 1.04
N PHE A 83 -15.71 2.61 1.08
CA PHE A 83 -16.20 3.37 2.24
C PHE A 83 -17.14 2.56 3.15
N LEU A 84 -17.49 1.33 2.76
CA LEU A 84 -18.36 0.44 3.54
C LEU A 84 -17.52 -0.28 4.61
N GLY A 85 -17.30 0.40 5.74
CA GLY A 85 -16.59 -0.17 6.90
C GLY A 85 -16.24 0.87 7.96
N ASP A 86 -15.46 0.45 8.94
CA ASP A 86 -14.82 1.35 9.91
C ASP A 86 -13.66 2.09 9.24
N VAL A 87 -13.97 3.13 8.48
CA VAL A 87 -12.99 3.99 7.81
C VAL A 87 -13.13 5.44 8.27
N GLY A 88 -12.02 6.17 8.29
CA GLY A 88 -11.99 7.61 8.57
C GLY A 88 -11.34 8.35 7.42
N LEU A 89 -11.94 9.45 6.96
CA LEU A 89 -11.37 10.32 5.94
C LEU A 89 -10.84 11.60 6.58
N TRP A 90 -9.53 11.82 6.46
CA TRP A 90 -8.83 13.01 6.93
C TRP A 90 -7.91 13.56 5.85
N ASN A 91 -8.08 14.83 5.49
CA ASN A 91 -7.19 15.54 4.54
C ASN A 91 -6.92 14.77 3.22
N GLY A 92 -7.96 14.16 2.66
CA GLY A 92 -7.86 13.33 1.44
C GLY A 92 -7.19 11.96 1.62
N ILE A 93 -6.87 11.56 2.85
CA ILE A 93 -6.36 10.24 3.21
C ILE A 93 -7.47 9.45 3.89
N LEU A 94 -7.87 8.34 3.27
CA LEU A 94 -8.78 7.37 3.83
C LEU A 94 -8.02 6.34 4.64
N ILE A 95 -8.30 6.28 5.94
CA ILE A 95 -7.67 5.38 6.89
C ILE A 95 -8.52 4.11 7.01
N ALA A 96 -7.93 2.96 6.69
CA ALA A 96 -8.59 1.66 6.74
C ALA A 96 -7.68 0.61 7.42
N LYS A 97 -8.29 -0.38 8.07
CA LYS A 97 -7.54 -1.45 8.75
C LYS A 97 -6.95 -2.44 7.73
N GLN A 98 -5.71 -2.83 7.94
CA GLN A 98 -5.05 -3.92 7.24
C GLN A 98 -5.69 -5.27 7.61
N PRO A 99 -5.97 -6.16 6.64
CA PRO A 99 -6.43 -7.52 6.93
C PRO A 99 -5.39 -8.33 7.72
N ARG A 100 -4.10 -8.11 7.43
CA ARG A 100 -2.98 -8.72 8.13
C ARG A 100 -1.97 -7.62 8.50
N PRO A 101 -1.78 -7.34 9.80
CA PRO A 101 -0.82 -6.33 10.23
C PRO A 101 0.62 -6.79 9.98
N ILE A 102 1.46 -5.85 9.54
CA ILE A 102 2.90 -6.05 9.41
C ILE A 102 3.55 -5.51 10.69
N ARG A 103 4.04 -6.41 11.54
CA ARG A 103 4.59 -6.09 12.87
C ARG A 103 6.01 -6.59 13.01
N PHE A 104 6.85 -5.77 13.64
CA PHE A 104 8.24 -6.08 13.98
C PHE A 104 8.44 -5.93 15.50
N TYR A 105 9.06 -6.93 16.12
CA TYR A 105 9.33 -6.97 17.55
C TYR A 105 10.74 -6.47 17.87
N ALA A 106 11.00 -6.15 19.14
CA ALA A 106 12.33 -5.78 19.61
C ALA A 106 13.39 -6.81 19.18
N GLY A 107 14.47 -6.33 18.56
CA GLY A 107 15.55 -7.17 18.04
C GLY A 107 15.31 -7.76 16.64
N ASP A 108 14.11 -7.62 16.06
CA ASP A 108 13.89 -8.02 14.67
C ASP A 108 14.67 -7.09 13.73
N SER A 109 15.22 -7.67 12.65
CA SER A 109 15.94 -6.93 11.62
C SER A 109 15.03 -6.62 10.44
N LEU A 110 15.09 -5.38 9.95
CA LEU A 110 14.32 -4.90 8.80
C LEU A 110 15.26 -4.46 7.69
N ASN A 111 14.90 -4.80 6.45
CA ASN A 111 15.55 -4.25 5.27
C ASN A 111 14.87 -2.95 4.85
N TYR A 112 15.68 -1.96 4.47
CA TYR A 112 15.23 -0.68 3.92
C TYR A 112 16.28 -0.12 2.96
N CYS A 113 15.89 0.79 2.07
CA CYS A 113 16.85 1.51 1.23
C CYS A 113 17.28 2.79 1.96
N ALA A 114 18.56 2.89 2.35
CA ALA A 114 19.07 4.06 3.07
C ALA A 114 19.37 5.26 2.17
N SER A 115 19.46 5.03 0.86
CA SER A 115 19.65 6.08 -0.14
C SER A 115 18.52 6.02 -1.17
N ASN A 116 18.08 7.19 -1.61
CA ASN A 116 17.12 7.31 -2.69
C ASN A 116 17.79 7.18 -4.08
N THR A 117 19.12 7.13 -4.17
CA THR A 117 19.90 7.06 -5.42
C THR A 117 20.57 5.70 -5.64
N SER A 118 20.28 4.71 -4.80
CA SER A 118 20.81 3.35 -4.89
C SER A 118 19.71 2.33 -4.55
N ASP A 119 19.79 1.16 -5.16
CA ASP A 119 18.93 0.00 -4.86
C ASP A 119 19.53 -0.92 -3.79
N ALA A 120 20.74 -0.63 -3.32
CA ALA A 120 21.41 -1.39 -2.27
C ALA A 120 20.61 -1.33 -0.95
N GLU A 121 20.09 -2.48 -0.53
CA GLU A 121 19.38 -2.61 0.73
C GLU A 121 20.34 -2.47 1.92
N SER A 122 19.88 -1.76 2.93
CA SER A 122 20.50 -1.64 4.25
C SER A 122 19.61 -2.32 5.29
N THR A 123 20.18 -2.65 6.44
CA THR A 123 19.46 -3.27 7.54
C THR A 123 19.40 -2.36 8.75
N CYS A 124 18.27 -2.32 9.43
CA CYS A 124 18.15 -1.72 10.76
C CYS A 124 17.49 -2.71 11.72
N VAL A 125 17.67 -2.50 13.02
CA VAL A 125 17.11 -3.36 14.07
C VAL A 125 16.11 -2.57 14.89
N VAL A 126 14.98 -3.19 15.24
CA VAL A 126 14.02 -2.58 16.17
C VAL A 126 14.69 -2.39 17.53
N PRO A 127 14.60 -1.20 18.16
CA PRO A 127 15.25 -0.92 19.44
C PRO A 127 14.98 -2.00 20.50
N ALA A 128 16.04 -2.55 21.09
CA ALA A 128 15.92 -3.57 22.14
C ALA A 128 15.17 -3.04 23.38
N SER A 129 15.18 -1.71 23.59
CA SER A 129 14.45 -1.03 24.66
C SER A 129 12.93 -1.22 24.59
N PHE A 130 12.38 -1.58 23.43
CA PHE A 130 10.95 -1.86 23.28
C PHE A 130 10.53 -3.12 24.07
N GLY A 131 11.47 -4.07 24.26
CA GLY A 131 11.27 -5.28 25.05
C GLY A 131 9.96 -5.99 24.71
N VAL A 132 9.13 -6.19 25.73
CA VAL A 132 7.78 -6.79 25.62
C VAL A 132 6.65 -5.75 25.65
N THR A 133 7.00 -4.46 25.69
CA THR A 133 6.04 -3.37 25.91
C THR A 133 5.56 -2.76 24.59
N HIS A 134 6.46 -2.64 23.61
CA HIS A 134 6.20 -1.99 22.35
C HIS A 134 6.68 -2.84 21.18
N ALA A 135 6.03 -2.67 20.04
CA ALA A 135 6.43 -3.19 18.74
C ALA A 135 6.38 -2.05 17.72
N VAL A 136 6.87 -2.31 16.52
CA VAL A 136 6.75 -1.40 15.37
C VAL A 136 5.74 -2.00 14.40
N ASP A 137 4.69 -1.25 14.09
CA ASP A 137 3.73 -1.62 13.05
C ASP A 137 3.95 -0.76 11.80
N ARG A 138 3.88 -1.40 10.62
CA ARG A 138 4.03 -0.74 9.33
C ARG A 138 2.67 -0.42 8.72
N ALA A 139 2.35 0.86 8.64
CA ALA A 139 1.28 1.36 7.81
C ALA A 139 1.73 1.51 6.35
N LEU A 140 0.80 1.38 5.42
CA LEU A 140 1.05 1.46 3.98
C LEU A 140 0.12 2.51 3.37
N LEU A 141 0.68 3.64 2.95
CA LEU A 141 -0.06 4.62 2.17
C LEU A 141 -0.05 4.18 0.70
N LEU A 142 -1.22 3.79 0.22
CA LEU A 142 -1.46 3.35 -1.14
C LEU A 142 -1.94 4.51 -2.00
N GLY A 143 -1.27 4.67 -3.14
CA GLY A 143 -1.75 5.42 -4.29
C GLY A 143 -2.02 4.48 -5.47
N GLY A 144 -2.18 5.06 -6.67
CA GLY A 144 -2.22 4.30 -7.90
C GLY A 144 -0.89 3.56 -8.09
N GLN A 145 -1.01 2.27 -8.33
CA GLN A 145 0.11 1.34 -8.40
C GLN A 145 0.42 0.97 -9.85
N ALA A 146 1.70 0.88 -10.18
CA ALA A 146 2.14 0.32 -11.45
C ALA A 146 2.62 -1.13 -11.27
N LEU A 147 2.33 -1.99 -12.24
CA LEU A 147 2.71 -3.40 -12.31
C LEU A 147 3.38 -3.64 -13.66
N ALA A 148 4.55 -4.28 -13.68
CA ALA A 148 5.16 -4.71 -14.93
C ALA A 148 4.60 -6.08 -15.31
N GLN A 149 4.07 -6.19 -16.54
CA GLN A 149 3.61 -7.44 -17.11
C GLN A 149 4.42 -7.74 -18.36
N ALA A 150 5.12 -8.88 -18.34
CA ALA A 150 5.88 -9.40 -19.45
C ALA A 150 5.12 -10.56 -20.09
N PHE A 151 5.13 -10.59 -21.42
CA PHE A 151 4.55 -11.66 -22.22
C PHE A 151 5.64 -12.39 -22.97
N ALA A 152 5.63 -13.72 -22.96
CA ALA A 152 6.59 -14.52 -23.70
C ALA A 152 5.93 -15.21 -24.90
N SER A 153 6.74 -15.56 -25.90
CA SER A 153 6.25 -16.23 -27.10
C SER A 153 5.93 -17.70 -26.82
N SER A 154 4.72 -18.13 -27.18
CA SER A 154 4.38 -19.54 -27.19
C SER A 154 5.01 -20.25 -28.39
N ARG A 155 5.45 -21.51 -28.19
CA ARG A 155 5.91 -22.39 -29.27
C ARG A 155 4.80 -22.74 -30.27
N HIS A 156 3.54 -22.50 -29.91
CA HIS A 156 2.37 -22.87 -30.72
C HIS A 156 1.87 -21.77 -31.68
N GLY A 157 2.46 -20.57 -31.64
CA GLY A 157 2.04 -19.49 -32.53
C GLY A 157 2.74 -18.14 -32.32
N GLY A 158 3.80 -18.08 -31.51
CA GLY A 158 4.50 -16.83 -31.20
C GLY A 158 3.73 -15.87 -30.29
N MET A 159 2.41 -16.00 -30.20
CA MET A 159 1.56 -15.19 -29.33
C MET A 159 1.57 -15.72 -27.88
N PRO A 160 1.38 -14.84 -26.87
CA PRO A 160 1.44 -15.22 -25.45
C PRO A 160 0.24 -16.05 -24.98
N PHE A 161 -0.90 -15.85 -25.63
CA PHE A 161 -2.11 -16.64 -25.43
C PHE A 161 -2.26 -17.61 -26.58
N PHE A 162 -2.58 -18.86 -26.29
CA PHE A 162 -2.78 -19.88 -27.31
C PHE A 162 -3.92 -20.80 -26.97
N TRP A 163 -4.57 -21.26 -28.03
CA TRP A 163 -5.70 -22.15 -28.03
C TRP A 163 -5.30 -23.40 -28.82
N LYS A 164 -5.54 -24.58 -28.25
CA LYS A 164 -5.29 -25.84 -28.94
C LYS A 164 -6.43 -26.81 -28.67
N GLU A 165 -7.03 -27.26 -29.76
CA GLU A 165 -7.99 -28.36 -29.74
C GLU A 165 -7.33 -29.61 -30.29
N LYS A 166 -7.65 -30.76 -29.70
CA LYS A 166 -7.23 -32.06 -30.21
C LYS A 166 -8.29 -33.11 -29.89
N GLU A 167 -8.59 -33.96 -30.87
CA GLU A 167 -9.41 -35.15 -30.67
C GLU A 167 -8.60 -36.21 -29.88
N PHE A 168 -9.24 -36.81 -28.89
CA PHE A 168 -8.68 -37.77 -27.96
C PHE A 168 -9.60 -39.00 -27.91
N ASP A 169 -9.04 -40.17 -27.58
CA ASP A 169 -9.81 -41.42 -27.41
C ASP A 169 -10.63 -41.82 -28.67
N HIS A 170 -9.97 -42.01 -29.82
CA HIS A 170 -10.60 -42.43 -31.09
C HIS A 170 -11.75 -41.51 -31.55
N ASP A 171 -11.57 -40.19 -31.44
CA ASP A 171 -12.54 -39.16 -31.85
C ASP A 171 -13.84 -39.17 -31.05
N ASP A 172 -13.86 -39.88 -29.91
CA ASP A 172 -14.98 -39.87 -28.96
C ASP A 172 -14.98 -38.61 -28.09
N LYS A 173 -13.81 -37.97 -27.90
CA LYS A 173 -13.65 -36.82 -26.99
C LYS A 173 -12.83 -35.69 -27.61
N MET A 174 -13.25 -34.45 -27.33
CA MET A 174 -12.53 -33.25 -27.68
C MET A 174 -11.80 -32.70 -26.45
N GLU A 175 -10.48 -32.58 -26.52
CA GLU A 175 -9.70 -31.87 -25.53
C GLU A 175 -9.43 -30.43 -25.98
N LEU A 176 -9.75 -29.49 -25.10
CA LEU A 176 -9.48 -28.07 -25.27
C LEU A 176 -8.42 -27.64 -24.25
N LEU A 177 -7.34 -27.04 -24.76
CA LEU A 177 -6.32 -26.41 -23.94
C LEU A 177 -6.23 -24.92 -24.28
N ILE A 178 -6.41 -24.09 -23.26
CA ILE A 178 -6.16 -22.65 -23.31
C ILE A 178 -4.97 -22.36 -22.40
N GLY A 179 -3.92 -21.76 -22.95
CA GLY A 179 -2.68 -21.46 -22.24
C GLY A 179 -2.30 -19.99 -22.37
N ALA A 180 -1.68 -19.45 -21.32
CA ALA A 180 -1.12 -18.10 -21.28
C ALA A 180 0.31 -18.15 -20.73
N ILE A 181 1.26 -17.50 -21.41
CA ILE A 181 2.63 -17.33 -20.93
C ILE A 181 2.85 -15.86 -20.59
N GLN A 182 2.72 -15.54 -19.31
CA GLN A 182 2.87 -14.19 -18.77
C GLN A 182 3.57 -14.23 -17.42
N GLY A 183 4.32 -13.17 -17.13
CA GLY A 183 4.90 -12.91 -15.81
C GLY A 183 4.55 -11.50 -15.35
N THR A 184 4.15 -11.36 -14.10
CA THR A 184 3.86 -10.06 -13.48
C THR A 184 4.78 -9.83 -12.30
N SER A 185 5.36 -8.63 -12.19
CA SER A 185 6.17 -8.24 -11.04
C SER A 185 6.01 -6.76 -10.74
N LYS A 186 6.16 -6.42 -9.46
CA LYS A 186 6.47 -5.05 -9.05
C LYS A 186 7.88 -4.71 -9.49
N VAL A 187 8.06 -3.47 -9.92
CA VAL A 187 9.34 -2.92 -10.38
C VAL A 187 9.55 -1.55 -9.75
N ARG A 188 10.81 -1.12 -9.63
CA ARG A 188 11.17 0.24 -9.23
C ARG A 188 11.57 1.02 -10.46
N TRP A 189 11.33 2.33 -10.46
CA TRP A 189 11.68 3.23 -11.57
C TRP A 189 12.76 4.20 -11.13
N ALA A 190 13.71 4.48 -12.03
CA ALA A 190 14.66 5.57 -11.87
C ALA A 190 14.02 6.87 -12.39
N VAL A 191 13.35 7.59 -11.50
CA VAL A 191 12.58 8.79 -11.81
C VAL A 191 13.43 10.03 -11.53
N ASP A 192 13.48 10.95 -12.48
CA ASP A 192 14.12 12.25 -12.28
C ASP A 192 13.19 13.13 -11.42
N GLN A 193 13.65 13.52 -10.22
CA GLN A 193 12.89 14.41 -9.34
C GLN A 193 13.44 15.85 -9.34
N GLY A 194 14.27 16.19 -10.32
CA GLY A 194 14.92 17.49 -10.43
C GLY A 194 16.43 17.41 -10.14
N ASN A 195 17.13 18.51 -10.44
CA ASN A 195 18.57 18.64 -10.25
C ASN A 195 19.41 17.53 -10.91
N ASN A 196 18.93 16.93 -12.01
CA ASN A 196 19.56 15.81 -12.73
C ASN A 196 19.85 14.58 -11.85
N THR A 197 19.15 14.44 -10.72
CA THR A 197 19.35 13.32 -9.80
C THR A 197 18.17 12.36 -9.93
N LYS A 198 18.47 11.12 -10.36
CA LYS A 198 17.46 10.07 -10.47
C LYS A 198 17.29 9.38 -9.13
N HIS A 199 16.06 9.28 -8.68
CA HIS A 199 15.68 8.55 -7.50
C HIS A 199 15.07 7.20 -7.88
N PHE A 200 15.50 6.13 -7.22
CA PHE A 200 14.86 4.83 -7.33
C PHE A 200 13.62 4.82 -6.46
N THR A 201 12.44 4.83 -7.08
CA THR A 201 11.16 4.86 -6.37
C THR A 201 10.25 3.73 -6.82
N ASP A 202 9.49 3.17 -5.88
CA ASP A 202 8.33 2.35 -6.19
C ASP A 202 7.12 3.29 -6.38
N HIS A 203 6.46 3.21 -7.54
CA HIS A 203 5.21 3.92 -7.76
C HIS A 203 4.07 3.23 -7.02
N GLY A 204 3.58 3.91 -5.98
CA GLY A 204 2.23 3.69 -5.46
C GLY A 204 2.15 3.18 -4.02
N VAL A 205 3.26 3.05 -3.29
CA VAL A 205 3.24 2.68 -1.86
C VAL A 205 4.28 3.48 -1.08
N ILE A 206 3.88 4.07 0.05
CA ILE A 206 4.80 4.63 1.05
C ILE A 206 4.61 3.84 2.34
N ALA A 207 5.71 3.29 2.87
CA ALA A 207 5.71 2.61 4.16
C ALA A 207 5.95 3.62 5.30
N ILE A 208 5.13 3.54 6.35
CA ILE A 208 5.21 4.41 7.52
C ILE A 208 5.26 3.49 8.74
N ASP A 209 6.40 3.51 9.43
CA ASP A 209 6.62 2.67 10.61
C ASP A 209 6.37 3.50 11.87
N THR A 210 5.50 3.02 12.77
CA THR A 210 5.18 3.70 14.04
C THR A 210 5.23 2.73 15.21
N ALA A 211 5.53 3.24 16.40
CA ALA A 211 5.46 2.46 17.63
C ALA A 211 4.01 2.14 18.01
N VAL A 212 3.80 0.92 18.50
CA VAL A 212 2.51 0.46 19.03
C VAL A 212 2.71 -0.31 20.34
N PRO A 213 1.77 -0.22 21.28
CA PRO A 213 1.80 -1.05 22.48
C PRO A 213 1.52 -2.52 22.13
N ILE A 214 2.23 -3.43 22.78
CA ILE A 214 1.97 -4.86 22.69
C ILE A 214 0.81 -5.19 23.65
N ILE A 215 -0.30 -5.69 23.09
CA ILE A 215 -1.44 -6.19 23.86
C ILE A 215 -1.41 -7.72 23.76
N GLY A 216 -0.84 -8.39 24.77
CA GLY A 216 -0.72 -9.85 24.84
C GLY A 216 0.67 -10.41 24.49
N ALA A 217 0.88 -11.71 24.67
CA ALA A 217 2.17 -12.36 24.39
C ALA A 217 2.48 -12.38 22.87
N ARG A 218 3.77 -12.43 22.51
CA ARG A 218 4.24 -12.61 21.12
C ARG A 218 3.63 -13.90 20.56
N GLN A 219 2.90 -13.80 19.45
CA GLN A 219 2.37 -14.94 18.69
C GLN A 219 2.98 -14.95 17.29
#